data_AF-A0A9X0QK33-F1
#
_entry.id   AF-A0A9X0QK33-F1
#
_cell.length_a   1.000
_cell.length_b   1.000
_cell.length_c   1.000
_cell.angle_alpha   90.00
_cell.angle_beta   90.00
_cell.angle_gamma   90.00
#
_symmetry.space_group_name_H-M   'P 1'
#
loop_
_entity.id
_entity.type
_entity.pdbx_description
1 polymer ?
#
loop_
_entity_poly.entity_id
_entity_poly.type
_entity_poly.pdbx_seq_one_letter_code
_entity_poly.pdbx_strand_id
1 'polypeptide(L)'
;MERQVLADFLERINDSESPSLELERIRTEGNTISRKKLRTLVRRDVGELGIDSLPANIELSPGRMVMSFCTIQDLAEAMYSLARIIEAEGDALAKRYEFHKTPESEADSSELIAMMEELEGLEKMRGR
;
A
#
# COMPACT_ATOMS: atom_id res chain seq x y z
N MET A 1 8.33 34.04 -14.80
CA MET A 1 9.71 34.41 -15.20
C MET A 1 10.32 33.40 -16.16
N GLU A 2 10.20 32.09 -15.92
CA GLU A 2 10.85 31.04 -16.75
C GLU A 2 10.46 31.05 -18.24
N ARG A 3 9.19 31.34 -18.58
CA ARG A 3 8.73 31.38 -19.98
C ARG A 3 9.40 32.50 -20.80
N GLN A 4 9.69 33.64 -20.19
CA GLN A 4 10.34 34.77 -20.86
C GLN A 4 11.82 34.46 -21.11
N VAL A 5 12.49 33.89 -20.11
CA VAL A 5 13.88 33.44 -20.22
C VAL A 5 14.06 32.38 -21.32
N LEU A 6 13.09 31.48 -21.47
CA LEU A 6 13.10 30.48 -22.55
C LEU A 6 12.87 31.10 -23.92
N ALA A 7 11.99 32.09 -24.04
CA ALA A 7 11.75 32.79 -25.31
C ALA A 7 12.99 33.55 -25.76
N ASP A 8 13.60 34.33 -24.86
CA ASP A 8 14.82 35.10 -25.13
C ASP A 8 16.02 34.18 -25.45
N PHE A 9 16.05 32.97 -24.90
CA PHE A 9 17.06 31.94 -25.20
C PHE A 9 16.90 31.32 -26.59
N LEU A 10 15.67 30.99 -26.98
CA LEU A 10 15.38 30.43 -28.30
C LEU A 10 15.63 31.44 -29.43
N GLU A 11 15.35 32.72 -29.18
CA GLU A 11 15.65 33.81 -30.11
C GLU A 11 17.16 33.94 -30.34
N ARG A 12 17.98 33.91 -29.27
CA ARG A 12 19.44 33.96 -29.36
C ARG A 12 20.07 32.80 -30.12
N ILE A 13 19.52 31.59 -29.99
CA ILE A 13 20.00 30.42 -30.72
C ILE A 13 19.62 30.52 -32.20
N ASN A 14 18.42 31.01 -32.49
CA ASN A 14 17.90 31.15 -33.85
C ASN A 14 18.66 32.21 -34.67
N ASP A 15 19.12 33.28 -34.02
CA ASP A 15 19.88 34.36 -34.66
C ASP A 15 21.39 34.08 -34.79
N SER A 16 21.86 32.93 -34.29
CA SER A 16 23.28 32.56 -34.33
C SER A 16 23.65 31.80 -35.61
N GLU A 17 24.77 32.19 -36.25
CA GLU A 17 25.29 31.51 -37.45
C GLU A 17 25.81 30.09 -37.16
N SER A 18 26.01 29.73 -35.89
CA SER A 18 26.50 28.43 -35.45
C SER A 18 25.92 28.06 -34.08
N PRO A 19 24.67 27.55 -34.04
CA PRO A 19 23.97 27.25 -32.79
C PRO A 19 24.70 26.22 -31.92
N SER A 20 25.51 25.35 -32.53
CA SER A 20 26.35 24.38 -31.82
C SER A 20 27.40 25.04 -30.92
N LEU A 21 28.00 26.15 -31.36
CA LEU A 21 29.04 26.85 -30.59
C LEU A 21 28.46 27.64 -29.42
N GLU A 22 27.28 28.24 -29.60
CA GLU A 22 26.56 28.91 -28.50
C GLU A 22 26.08 27.91 -27.44
N LEU A 23 25.61 26.73 -27.85
CA LEU A 23 25.27 25.65 -26.91
C LEU A 23 26.48 25.14 -26.14
N GLU A 24 27.65 25.02 -26.77
CA GLU A 24 28.90 24.65 -26.09
C GLU A 24 29.35 25.73 -25.10
N ARG A 25 29.22 27.00 -25.46
CA ARG A 25 29.56 28.14 -24.60
C ARG A 25 28.69 28.21 -23.35
N ILE A 26 27.38 27.99 -23.50
CA ILE A 26 26.44 27.93 -22.37
C ILE A 26 26.70 26.69 -21.51
N ARG A 27 27.13 25.57 -22.11
CA ARG A 27 27.51 24.36 -21.39
C ARG A 27 28.78 24.55 -20.56
N THR A 28 29.74 25.33 -21.04
CA THR A 28 30.98 25.64 -20.32
C THR A 28 30.78 26.73 -19.25
N GLU A 29 29.95 27.74 -19.52
CA GLU A 29 29.61 28.81 -18.56
C GLU A 29 28.62 28.34 -17.47
N GLY A 30 27.69 27.44 -17.80
CA GLY A 30 26.68 26.88 -16.90
C GLY A 30 27.19 25.85 -15.88
N ASN A 31 28.50 25.56 -15.86
CA ASN A 31 29.10 24.58 -14.95
C ASN A 31 29.18 25.06 -13.48
N THR A 32 28.66 26.26 -13.18
CA THR A 32 28.40 26.77 -11.83
C THR A 32 26.98 26.47 -11.33
N ILE A 33 26.13 25.81 -12.10
CA ILE A 33 24.89 25.26 -11.57
C ILE A 33 25.28 24.00 -10.79
N SER A 34 25.40 24.16 -9.47
CA SER A 34 25.48 23.08 -8.50
C SER A 34 24.58 21.96 -8.98
N ARG A 35 25.18 20.85 -9.42
CA ARG A 35 24.48 19.60 -9.70
C ARG A 35 23.80 19.25 -8.38
N LYS A 36 22.57 19.75 -8.18
CA LYS A 36 21.64 19.18 -7.22
C LYS A 36 21.55 17.75 -7.68
N LYS A 37 22.33 16.89 -7.00
CA LYS A 37 22.43 15.46 -7.27
C LYS A 37 21.03 15.03 -7.64
N LEU A 38 20.88 14.35 -8.79
CA LEU A 38 19.68 13.59 -9.08
C LEU A 38 19.27 13.01 -7.73
N ARG A 39 18.13 13.48 -7.21
CA ARG A 39 17.51 12.81 -6.08
C ARG A 39 17.15 11.48 -6.70
N THR A 40 18.07 10.54 -6.60
CA THR A 40 17.71 9.14 -6.59
C THR A 40 16.52 9.12 -5.66
N LEU A 41 15.35 8.80 -6.22
CA LEU A 41 14.24 8.27 -5.45
C LEU A 41 14.73 6.92 -4.92
N VAL A 42 15.77 6.95 -4.08
CA VAL A 42 15.98 5.96 -3.05
C VAL A 42 14.78 6.20 -2.18
N ARG A 43 13.75 5.37 -2.37
CA ARG A 43 12.83 5.08 -1.29
C ARG A 43 13.73 4.83 -0.09
N ARG A 44 13.83 5.84 0.78
CA ARG A 44 14.48 5.72 2.08
C ARG A 44 13.97 4.41 2.65
N ASP A 45 14.88 3.59 3.14
CA ASP A 45 14.56 2.42 3.95
C ASP A 45 13.40 2.79 4.86
N VAL A 46 12.20 2.40 4.44
CA VAL A 46 11.00 2.60 5.24
C VAL A 46 11.23 1.57 6.33
N GLY A 47 11.51 2.05 7.54
CA GLY A 47 11.76 1.21 8.69
C GLY A 47 10.71 0.12 8.78
N GLU A 48 11.11 -1.04 9.31
CA GLU A 48 10.33 -2.27 9.40
C GLU A 48 8.82 -1.99 9.42
N LEU A 49 8.19 -2.20 8.25
CA LEU A 49 6.75 -2.05 8.10
C LEU A 49 6.12 -3.25 8.79
N GLY A 50 5.86 -3.12 10.09
CA GLY A 50 5.11 -4.10 10.86
C GLY A 50 3.61 -3.87 10.75
N ILE A 51 2.80 -4.81 11.24
CA ILE A 51 1.33 -4.69 11.16
C ILE A 51 0.80 -3.43 11.86
N ASP A 52 1.49 -2.93 12.89
CA ASP A 52 1.11 -1.69 13.59
C ASP A 52 1.48 -0.41 12.81
N SER A 53 2.19 -0.55 11.69
CA SER A 53 2.56 0.55 10.77
C SER A 53 1.61 0.69 9.58
N LEU A 54 0.48 -0.03 9.58
CA LEU A 54 -0.54 0.11 8.54
C LEU A 54 -0.98 1.57 8.41
N PRO A 55 -1.13 2.08 7.17
CA PRO A 55 -1.59 3.43 6.97
C PRO A 55 -3.01 3.59 7.54
N ALA A 56 -3.29 4.77 8.12
CA ALA A 56 -4.50 5.07 8.89
C ALA A 56 -5.81 4.90 8.10
N ASN A 57 -5.71 4.70 6.79
CA ASN A 57 -6.82 4.47 5.90
C ASN A 57 -7.19 2.98 5.74
N ILE A 58 -6.48 2.08 6.43
CA ILE A 58 -6.77 0.64 6.51
C ILE A 58 -7.21 0.29 7.92
N GLU A 59 -8.42 -0.24 8.05
CA GLU A 59 -8.94 -0.84 9.27
C GLU A 59 -8.99 -2.36 9.10
N LEU A 60 -8.30 -3.07 9.98
CA LEU A 60 -8.32 -4.53 10.05
C LEU A 60 -9.18 -5.00 11.23
N SER A 61 -10.13 -5.86 10.93
CA SER A 61 -10.94 -6.60 11.89
C SER A 61 -10.96 -8.09 11.52
N PRO A 62 -11.21 -9.00 12.48
CA PRO A 62 -11.27 -10.43 12.17
C PRO A 62 -12.28 -10.72 11.04
N GLY A 63 -11.81 -11.35 9.97
CA GLY A 63 -12.58 -11.69 8.77
C GLY A 63 -12.95 -10.51 7.87
N ARG A 64 -12.52 -9.28 8.18
CA ARG A 64 -12.90 -8.09 7.42
C ARG A 64 -11.80 -7.03 7.41
N MET A 65 -11.39 -6.65 6.20
CA MET A 65 -10.52 -5.50 5.95
C MET A 65 -11.33 -4.40 5.27
N VAL A 66 -11.26 -3.18 5.79
CA VAL A 66 -11.89 -1.99 5.19
C VAL A 66 -10.78 -1.00 4.86
N MET A 67 -10.79 -0.49 3.63
CA MET A 67 -9.87 0.55 3.18
C MET A 67 -10.66 1.73 2.63
N SER A 68 -10.39 2.92 3.15
CA SER A 68 -10.94 4.17 2.64
C SER A 68 -9.90 4.90 1.81
N PHE A 69 -10.27 5.47 0.68
CA PHE A 69 -9.34 6.27 -0.14
C PHE A 69 -10.08 7.40 -0.85
N CYS A 70 -9.40 8.53 -1.02
CA CYS A 70 -9.92 9.67 -1.76
C CYS A 70 -9.28 9.79 -3.14
N THR A 71 -8.03 9.34 -3.27
CA THR A 71 -7.28 9.35 -4.54
C THR A 71 -6.73 7.96 -4.89
N ILE A 72 -6.43 7.76 -6.17
CA ILE A 72 -5.79 6.53 -6.67
C ILE A 72 -4.39 6.35 -6.06
N GLN A 73 -3.73 7.47 -5.74
CA GLN A 73 -2.42 7.44 -5.11
C GLN A 73 -2.49 6.87 -3.69
N ASP A 74 -3.52 7.23 -2.91
CA ASP A 74 -3.74 6.70 -1.56
C ASP A 74 -3.99 5.18 -1.60
N LEU A 75 -4.73 4.71 -2.60
CA LEU A 75 -4.96 3.29 -2.83
C LEU A 75 -3.65 2.57 -3.18
N ALA A 76 -2.86 3.12 -4.09
CA ALA A 76 -1.59 2.51 -4.50
C ALA A 76 -0.59 2.44 -3.33
N GLU A 77 -0.55 3.47 -2.48
CA GLU A 77 0.28 3.49 -1.28
C GLU A 77 -0.20 2.45 -0.26
N ALA A 78 -1.50 2.39 0.01
CA ALA A 78 -2.10 1.43 0.93
C ALA A 78 -1.86 -0.03 0.48
N MET A 79 -2.03 -0.31 -0.81
CA MET A 79 -1.76 -1.63 -1.39
C MET A 79 -0.27 -1.99 -1.34
N TYR A 80 0.61 -1.02 -1.58
CA TYR A 80 2.05 -1.24 -1.49
C TYR A 80 2.48 -1.56 -0.05
N SER A 81 1.97 -0.83 0.94
CA SER A 81 2.24 -1.07 2.35
C SER A 81 1.71 -2.43 2.80
N LEU A 82 0.50 -2.82 2.38
CA LEU A 82 -0.05 -4.16 2.61
C LEU A 82 0.86 -5.25 2.05
N ALA A 83 1.31 -5.12 0.80
CA ALA A 83 2.18 -6.12 0.18
C ALA A 83 3.51 -6.27 0.95
N ARG A 84 4.09 -5.16 1.42
CA ARG A 84 5.32 -5.18 2.23
C ARG A 84 5.10 -5.87 3.59
N ILE A 85 3.98 -5.60 4.25
CA ILE A 85 3.65 -6.22 5.55
C ILE A 85 3.38 -7.71 5.38
N ILE A 86 2.72 -8.13 4.29
CA ILE A 86 2.51 -9.56 4.01
C ILE A 86 3.85 -10.27 3.78
N GLU A 87 4.79 -9.65 3.06
CA GLU A 87 6.13 -10.21 2.84
C GLU A 87 6.95 -10.32 4.13
N ALA A 88 6.78 -9.40 5.08
CA ALA A 88 7.55 -9.37 6.33
C ALA A 88 6.90 -10.16 7.47
N GLU A 89 5.59 -10.00 7.67
CA GLU A 89 4.83 -10.46 8.83
C GLU A 89 3.52 -11.16 8.44
N GLY A 90 3.51 -11.86 7.29
CA GLY A 90 2.33 -12.52 6.74
C GLY A 90 1.61 -13.43 7.74
N ASP A 91 2.34 -14.23 8.52
CA ASP A 91 1.76 -15.13 9.53
C ASP A 91 1.10 -14.38 10.69
N ALA A 92 1.66 -13.24 11.10
CA ALA A 92 1.10 -12.42 12.16
C ALA A 92 -0.13 -11.63 11.67
N LEU A 93 -0.13 -11.21 10.40
CA LEU A 93 -1.28 -10.59 9.76
C LEU A 93 -2.42 -11.61 9.59
N ALA A 94 -2.10 -12.83 9.17
CA ALA A 94 -3.05 -13.93 9.08
C ALA A 94 -3.72 -14.20 10.43
N LYS A 95 -2.96 -14.23 11.54
CA LYS A 95 -3.55 -14.40 12.89
C LYS A 95 -4.54 -13.30 13.28
N ARG A 96 -4.30 -12.04 12.90
CA ARG A 96 -5.24 -10.92 13.17
C ARG A 96 -6.44 -10.93 12.23
N TYR A 97 -6.27 -11.41 11.01
CA TYR A 97 -7.31 -11.48 9.99
C TYR A 97 -8.20 -12.71 10.14
N GLU A 98 -7.66 -13.84 10.56
CA GLU A 98 -8.41 -15.09 10.70
C GLU A 98 -9.32 -15.03 11.92
N PHE A 99 -10.60 -15.31 11.69
CA PHE A 99 -11.55 -15.54 12.78
C PHE A 99 -11.16 -16.85 13.48
N HIS A 100 -10.52 -16.74 14.64
CA HIS A 100 -10.27 -17.89 15.48
C HIS A 100 -11.61 -18.31 16.10
N LYS A 101 -12.19 -19.39 15.59
CA LYS A 101 -13.29 -20.10 16.24
C LYS A 101 -12.79 -20.50 17.63
N THR A 102 -13.21 -19.80 18.68
CA THR A 102 -12.85 -20.16 20.05
C THR A 102 -13.40 -21.54 20.37
N PRO A 103 -12.72 -22.36 21.21
CA PRO A 103 -13.19 -23.70 21.56
C PRO A 103 -14.58 -23.70 22.23
N GLU A 104 -15.01 -22.58 22.80
CA GLU A 104 -16.40 -22.38 23.29
C GLU A 104 -17.43 -22.51 22.16
N SER A 105 -17.10 -22.08 20.93
CA SER A 105 -17.99 -22.22 19.76
C SER A 105 -18.12 -23.65 19.27
N GLU A 106 -17.17 -24.54 19.59
CA GLU A 106 -17.29 -25.98 19.32
C GLU A 106 -18.10 -26.69 20.40
N ALA A 107 -17.95 -26.29 21.66
CA ALA A 107 -18.76 -26.79 22.78
C ALA A 107 -20.25 -26.50 22.60
N ASP A 108 -20.60 -25.27 22.19
CA ASP A 108 -22.00 -24.92 21.91
C ASP A 108 -22.60 -25.76 20.77
N SER A 109 -21.78 -26.10 19.77
CA SER A 109 -22.24 -26.91 18.64
C SER A 109 -22.39 -28.39 18.99
N SER A 110 -21.53 -28.94 19.85
CA SER A 110 -21.61 -30.34 20.28
C SER A 110 -22.75 -30.57 21.26
N GLU A 111 -23.03 -29.63 22.16
CA GLU A 111 -24.21 -29.65 23.04
C GLU A 111 -25.52 -29.57 22.22
N LEU A 112 -25.58 -28.71 21.21
CA LEU A 112 -26.72 -28.63 20.29
C LEU A 112 -26.95 -29.94 19.53
N ILE A 113 -25.87 -30.56 19.03
CA ILE A 113 -25.95 -31.84 18.33
C ILE A 113 -26.45 -32.94 19.27
N ALA A 114 -25.93 -32.99 20.51
CA ALA A 114 -26.37 -33.97 21.52
C ALA A 114 -27.87 -33.80 21.89
N MET A 115 -28.35 -32.57 22.04
CA MET A 115 -29.78 -32.31 22.28
C MET A 115 -30.66 -32.72 21.10
N MET A 116 -30.18 -32.53 19.85
CA MET A 116 -30.91 -32.96 18.66
C MET A 116 -31.00 -34.49 18.57
N GLU A 117 -29.94 -35.20 18.90
CA GLU A 117 -29.92 -36.67 18.94
C GLU A 117 -30.84 -37.22 20.03
N GLU A 118 -30.89 -36.57 21.20
CA GLU A 118 -31.81 -36.95 22.29
C GLU A 118 -33.29 -36.78 21.87
N LEU A 119 -33.62 -35.66 21.21
CA LEU A 119 -34.96 -35.42 20.68
C LEU A 119 -35.36 -36.45 19.63
N GLU A 120 -34.45 -36.82 18.72
CA GLU A 120 -34.72 -37.85 17.71
C GLU A 120 -34.95 -39.23 18.36
N GLY A 121 -34.22 -39.54 19.43
CA GLY A 121 -34.42 -40.75 20.23
C GLY A 121 -35.80 -40.79 20.91
N LEU A 122 -36.24 -39.66 21.46
CA LEU A 122 -37.56 -39.53 22.09
C LEU A 122 -38.70 -39.61 21.07
N GLU A 123 -38.54 -39.05 19.87
CA GLU A 123 -39.52 -39.19 18.79
C GLU A 123 -39.65 -40.63 18.31
N LYS A 124 -38.53 -41.36 18.19
CA LYS A 124 -38.54 -42.80 17.85
C LYS A 124 -39.19 -43.66 18.92
N MET A 125 -39.10 -43.27 20.19
CA MET A 125 -39.79 -43.95 21.29
C MET A 125 -41.28 -43.59 21.37
N ARG A 126 -41.68 -42.37 20.98
CA ARG A 126 -43.07 -41.93 20.96
C ARG A 126 -43.86 -42.42 19.73
N GLY A 127 -43.16 -42.82 18.66
CA GLY A 127 -43.74 -43.33 17.42
C GLY A 127 -43.98 -44.85 17.36
N ARG A 128 -43.77 -45.59 18.46
CA ARG A 128 -44.15 -47.00 18.64
C ARG A 128 -45.29 -47.11 19.65
#